data_AF-A0A7W6EVR6-F1
#
_entry.id   AF-A0A7W6EVR6-F1
#
_cell.length_a   1.000
_cell.length_b   1.000
_cell.length_c   1.000
_cell.angle_alpha   90.00
_cell.angle_beta   90.00
_cell.angle_gamma   90.00
#
_symmetry.space_group_name_H-M   'P 1'
#
loop_
_entity.id
_entity.type
_entity.pdbx_description
1 polymer ?
#
loop_
_entity_poly.entity_id
_entity_poly.type
_entity_poly.pdbx_seq_one_letter_code
_entity_poly.pdbx_strand_id
1 'polypeptide(L)'
;MLDIFVSFRRLAAWCRAVPRAGALAVAACLAMAGAALGASALISPAAVQAQSAGATLRGHQGVASCAGSTCHGRSAADGTVVRQDEVLRWQEESSPTGSHSRAWASVQEPRGQAIVRRMGLDAAGVQRECAGCHASPGAARASDGVDCEACHGASSGWLASHYTVGASHARNVAQGMTNLVNPQVKAQVCLDCHFSGDAKGQFIAHRIMAAGHPRISFELDLFTTLQQHHDEDADYVRRKGGKTNSMRMWAVGQAEAVKRSLELFSQPARAMDGIFPEFTFYDCHSCHRRIYDNEEGGVSAVANPGRPIARGMPPYNDENMIMLLAAARAVAPDAAAAFDAKSKAFHRAMGANRAETVAAAQALRQSADQLSSRFASAAFTREQTFAIMDSIASDAIGERFTDYEGAVQSVMAVDTLLNGLVNQGMVPAGSATNLRVQINQAYAAVRDPNGFQPLAFRRALGGAVRSIRSLR
;
A
#
# COMPACT_ATOMS: atom_id res chain seq x y z
N MET A 1 53.73 -38.52 -65.12
CA MET A 1 54.66 -39.34 -64.33
C MET A 1 56.08 -38.74 -64.40
N LEU A 2 56.22 -37.45 -64.05
CA LEU A 2 57.49 -36.71 -63.87
C LEU A 2 57.08 -35.27 -63.49
N ASP A 3 56.85 -35.02 -62.20
CA ASP A 3 56.89 -33.67 -61.55
C ASP A 3 56.45 -33.70 -60.08
N ILE A 4 55.81 -34.79 -59.62
CA ILE A 4 55.46 -35.01 -58.20
C ILE A 4 56.72 -35.14 -57.30
N PHE A 5 57.88 -35.45 -57.88
CA PHE A 5 59.14 -35.61 -57.14
C PHE A 5 59.86 -34.28 -56.80
N VAL A 6 59.42 -33.14 -57.34
CA VAL A 6 60.06 -31.84 -57.04
C VAL A 6 59.45 -31.16 -55.79
N SER A 7 58.23 -31.53 -55.40
CA SER A 7 57.52 -30.90 -54.26
C SER A 7 57.97 -31.43 -52.88
N PHE A 8 58.35 -32.71 -52.77
CA PHE A 8 58.78 -33.31 -51.50
C PHE A 8 60.14 -32.82 -51.00
N ARG A 9 61.04 -32.38 -51.89
CA ARG A 9 62.34 -31.82 -51.49
C ARG A 9 62.25 -30.39 -50.91
N ARG A 10 61.16 -29.65 -51.16
CA ARG A 10 60.96 -28.29 -50.59
C ARG A 10 60.33 -28.30 -49.19
N LEU A 11 59.46 -29.27 -48.88
CA LEU A 11 58.85 -29.43 -47.55
C LEU A 11 59.85 -29.92 -46.48
N ALA A 12 60.81 -30.77 -46.85
CA ALA A 12 61.84 -31.25 -45.92
C ALA A 12 62.87 -30.17 -45.53
N ALA A 13 63.02 -29.11 -46.32
CA ALA A 13 63.92 -27.98 -46.03
C ALA A 13 63.30 -26.98 -45.02
N TRP A 14 61.96 -26.89 -44.94
CA TRP A 14 61.26 -26.03 -43.98
C TRP A 14 61.28 -26.58 -42.54
N CYS A 15 61.29 -27.90 -42.36
CA CYS A 15 61.32 -28.51 -41.03
C CYS A 15 62.69 -28.44 -40.31
N ARG A 16 63.76 -27.98 -40.98
CA ARG A 16 65.10 -27.81 -40.36
C ARG A 16 65.43 -26.38 -39.92
N ALA A 17 64.53 -25.42 -40.14
CA ALA A 17 64.75 -24.01 -39.81
C ALA A 17 63.74 -23.44 -38.80
N VAL A 18 62.94 -24.29 -38.14
CA VAL A 18 62.10 -23.85 -37.02
C VAL A 18 62.94 -23.95 -35.74
N PRO A 19 63.34 -22.82 -35.11
CA PRO A 19 64.04 -22.87 -33.83
C PRO A 19 63.16 -23.60 -32.81
N ARG A 20 63.76 -24.37 -31.89
CA ARG A 20 63.04 -25.13 -30.84
C ARG A 20 62.01 -24.28 -30.08
N ALA A 21 62.25 -22.97 -29.96
CA ALA A 21 61.33 -21.99 -29.40
C ALA A 21 60.00 -21.86 -30.19
N GLY A 22 60.03 -21.92 -31.52
CA GLY A 22 58.84 -21.84 -32.37
C GLY A 22 57.96 -23.09 -32.27
N ALA A 23 58.56 -24.27 -32.16
CA ALA A 23 57.82 -25.52 -31.95
C ALA A 23 57.15 -25.57 -30.56
N LEU A 24 57.84 -25.05 -29.53
CA LEU A 24 57.29 -24.94 -28.17
C LEU A 24 56.14 -23.92 -28.09
N ALA A 25 56.23 -22.79 -28.80
CA ALA A 25 55.17 -21.79 -28.85
C ALA A 25 53.88 -22.34 -29.50
N VAL A 26 54.00 -23.07 -30.61
CA VAL A 26 52.84 -23.70 -31.27
C VAL A 26 52.21 -24.77 -30.38
N ALA A 27 53.02 -25.59 -29.71
CA ALA A 27 52.51 -26.58 -28.75
C ALA A 27 51.79 -25.92 -27.56
N ALA A 28 52.32 -24.82 -27.03
CA ALA A 28 51.67 -24.06 -25.96
C ALA A 28 50.34 -23.43 -26.40
N CYS A 29 50.27 -22.85 -27.61
CA CYS A 29 49.04 -22.30 -28.15
C CYS A 29 47.97 -23.39 -28.36
N LEU A 30 48.35 -24.56 -28.86
CA LEU A 30 47.42 -25.69 -29.03
C LEU A 30 46.95 -26.26 -27.68
N ALA A 31 47.83 -26.30 -26.68
CA ALA A 31 47.46 -26.72 -25.32
C ALA A 31 46.51 -25.72 -24.65
N MET A 32 46.72 -24.41 -24.82
CA MET A 32 45.81 -23.39 -24.30
C MET A 32 44.46 -23.41 -25.02
N ALA A 33 44.44 -23.60 -26.34
CA ALA A 33 43.20 -23.75 -27.09
C ALA A 33 42.42 -25.01 -26.64
N GLY A 34 43.12 -26.13 -26.46
CA GLY A 34 42.54 -27.36 -25.93
C GLY A 34 41.98 -27.20 -24.50
N ALA A 35 42.68 -26.48 -23.64
CA ALA A 35 42.21 -26.17 -22.28
C ALA A 35 40.99 -25.25 -22.27
N ALA A 36 40.93 -24.25 -23.16
CA ALA A 36 39.77 -23.36 -23.30
C ALA A 36 38.52 -24.09 -23.84
N LEU A 37 38.71 -24.99 -24.82
CA LEU A 37 37.64 -25.86 -25.34
C LEU A 37 37.19 -26.92 -24.33
N GLY A 38 38.11 -27.46 -23.53
CA GLY A 38 37.77 -28.40 -22.45
C GLY A 38 37.02 -27.73 -21.30
N ALA A 39 37.41 -26.51 -20.92
CA ALA A 39 36.72 -25.74 -19.88
C ALA A 39 35.29 -25.35 -20.27
N SER A 40 35.04 -25.10 -21.56
CA SER A 40 33.70 -24.79 -22.07
C SER A 40 32.79 -26.02 -22.18
N ALA A 41 33.33 -27.24 -22.16
CA ALA A 41 32.56 -28.49 -22.09
C ALA A 41 32.13 -28.88 -20.66
N LEU A 42 32.74 -28.29 -19.63
CA LEU A 42 32.42 -28.52 -18.21
C LEU A 42 31.40 -27.51 -17.65
N ILE A 43 31.09 -26.47 -18.41
CA ILE A 43 30.02 -25.51 -18.08
C ILE A 43 28.77 -25.99 -18.81
N SER A 44 27.92 -26.76 -18.12
CA SER A 44 26.56 -26.98 -18.59
C SER A 44 25.92 -25.62 -18.85
N PRO A 45 25.39 -25.34 -20.06
CA PRO A 45 24.62 -24.12 -20.25
C PRO A 45 23.49 -24.16 -19.22
N ALA A 46 23.43 -23.14 -18.35
CA ALA A 46 22.26 -22.95 -17.53
C ALA A 46 21.06 -23.01 -18.48
N ALA A 47 20.06 -23.83 -18.16
CA ALA A 47 18.83 -23.87 -18.92
C ALA A 47 18.29 -22.44 -18.95
N VAL A 48 18.49 -21.75 -20.08
CA VAL A 48 17.74 -20.56 -20.41
C VAL A 48 16.35 -21.10 -20.65
N GLN A 49 15.54 -21.17 -19.60
CA GLN A 49 14.11 -21.15 -19.76
C GLN A 49 13.84 -19.94 -20.64
N ALA A 50 13.49 -20.18 -21.90
CA ALA A 50 12.79 -19.20 -22.69
C ALA A 50 11.57 -18.83 -21.86
N GLN A 51 11.62 -17.69 -21.18
CA GLN A 51 10.42 -17.04 -20.67
C GLN A 51 9.53 -16.94 -21.89
N SER A 52 8.40 -17.62 -21.82
CA SER A 52 7.35 -17.49 -22.81
C SER A 52 7.16 -16.00 -23.09
N ALA A 53 7.32 -15.61 -24.35
CA ALA A 53 6.94 -14.31 -24.86
C ALA A 53 5.40 -14.18 -24.87
N GLY A 54 4.77 -14.45 -23.73
CA GLY A 54 3.35 -14.27 -23.43
C GLY A 54 3.10 -13.11 -22.46
N ALA A 55 4.15 -12.44 -21.99
CA ALA A 55 4.05 -11.12 -21.39
C ALA A 55 4.54 -10.09 -22.41
N THR A 56 3.69 -9.73 -23.37
CA THR A 56 3.74 -8.33 -23.84
C THR A 56 3.71 -7.49 -22.58
N LEU A 57 4.79 -6.75 -22.28
CA LEU A 57 4.78 -5.76 -21.22
C LEU A 57 3.50 -4.94 -21.42
N ARG A 58 2.53 -5.11 -20.51
CA ARG A 58 1.33 -4.29 -20.50
C ARG A 58 1.81 -2.88 -20.19
N GLY A 59 2.03 -2.10 -21.24
CA GLY A 59 2.43 -0.71 -21.15
C GLY A 59 1.32 0.17 -20.62
N HIS A 60 1.73 1.17 -19.84
CA HIS A 60 0.95 2.36 -19.52
C HIS A 60 0.73 3.16 -20.81
N GLN A 61 -0.50 3.58 -21.08
CA GLN A 61 -0.87 4.29 -22.31
C GLN A 61 -1.09 5.79 -22.09
N GLY A 62 -1.28 6.21 -20.83
CA GLY A 62 -1.51 7.58 -20.43
C GLY A 62 -2.99 7.97 -20.44
N VAL A 63 -3.35 8.92 -19.56
CA VAL A 63 -4.72 9.43 -19.41
C VAL A 63 -5.37 9.90 -20.73
N ALA A 64 -4.57 10.34 -21.71
CA ALA A 64 -5.06 10.74 -23.03
C ALA A 64 -5.82 9.61 -23.75
N SER A 65 -5.47 8.35 -23.53
CA SER A 65 -6.21 7.21 -24.11
C SER A 65 -7.61 7.03 -23.52
N CYS A 66 -7.91 7.67 -22.39
CA CYS A 66 -9.22 7.63 -21.72
C CYS A 66 -10.06 8.88 -22.04
N ALA A 67 -9.43 10.00 -22.41
CA ALA A 67 -10.02 11.34 -22.43
C ALA A 67 -10.89 11.68 -23.65
N GLY A 68 -11.18 10.73 -24.54
CA GLY A 68 -12.10 10.97 -25.65
C GLY A 68 -13.53 11.27 -25.17
N SER A 69 -14.27 12.13 -25.88
CA SER A 69 -15.67 12.47 -25.55
C SER A 69 -16.63 11.29 -25.67
N THR A 70 -16.28 10.27 -26.46
CA THR A 70 -17.00 8.99 -26.52
C THR A 70 -16.55 7.99 -25.44
N CYS A 71 -15.54 8.35 -24.63
CA CYS A 71 -14.93 7.53 -23.60
C CYS A 71 -15.20 8.12 -22.22
N HIS A 72 -14.24 8.82 -21.61
CA HIS A 72 -14.33 9.37 -20.25
C HIS A 72 -14.07 10.90 -20.19
N GLY A 73 -14.15 11.60 -21.33
CA GLY A 73 -13.84 13.03 -21.45
C GLY A 73 -15.01 13.93 -21.85
N ARG A 74 -16.26 13.55 -21.55
CA ARG A 74 -17.42 14.43 -21.74
C ARG A 74 -17.40 15.62 -20.77
N SER A 75 -17.99 16.73 -21.19
CA SER A 75 -18.21 17.92 -20.37
C SER A 75 -19.36 17.80 -19.37
N ALA A 76 -20.23 16.81 -19.54
CA ALA A 76 -21.37 16.55 -18.68
C ALA A 76 -21.48 15.04 -18.42
N ALA A 77 -22.05 14.71 -17.26
CA ALA A 77 -22.25 13.34 -16.78
C ALA A 77 -23.47 12.64 -17.43
N ASP A 78 -23.54 12.67 -18.75
CA ASP A 78 -24.72 12.25 -19.53
C ASP A 78 -24.47 11.03 -20.43
N GLY A 79 -23.36 10.31 -20.19
CA GLY A 79 -23.06 9.09 -20.91
C GLY A 79 -24.11 7.99 -20.69
N THR A 80 -24.24 7.09 -21.68
CA THR A 80 -25.33 6.10 -21.71
C THR A 80 -25.14 4.93 -20.73
N VAL A 81 -23.90 4.49 -20.51
CA VAL A 81 -23.57 3.31 -19.67
C VAL A 81 -22.86 3.71 -18.39
N VAL A 82 -21.99 4.72 -18.51
CA VAL A 82 -21.29 5.37 -17.40
C VAL A 82 -21.43 6.87 -17.62
N ARG A 83 -21.04 7.67 -16.63
CA ARG A 83 -21.19 9.13 -16.70
C ARG A 83 -20.39 9.74 -17.85
N GLN A 84 -19.24 9.17 -18.16
CA GLN A 84 -18.30 9.61 -19.20
C GLN A 84 -17.63 10.97 -18.93
N ASP A 85 -17.80 11.55 -17.74
CA ASP A 85 -17.15 12.79 -17.27
C ASP A 85 -15.96 12.54 -16.32
N GLU A 86 -15.49 11.29 -16.21
CA GLU A 86 -14.57 10.87 -15.17
C GLU A 86 -13.22 11.58 -15.21
N VAL A 87 -12.70 11.90 -16.42
CA VAL A 87 -11.45 12.65 -16.56
C VAL A 87 -11.56 14.07 -16.01
N LEU A 88 -12.71 14.74 -16.20
CA LEU A 88 -12.91 16.09 -15.65
C LEU A 88 -12.94 16.06 -14.13
N ARG A 89 -13.62 15.07 -13.53
CA ARG A 89 -13.63 14.90 -12.07
C ARG A 89 -12.24 14.62 -11.50
N TRP A 90 -11.44 13.83 -12.22
CA TRP A 90 -10.05 13.53 -11.84
C TRP A 90 -9.11 14.73 -12.04
N GLN A 91 -9.39 15.65 -12.95
CA GLN A 91 -8.58 16.86 -13.17
C GLN A 91 -9.03 18.06 -12.31
N GLU A 92 -10.17 17.98 -11.63
CA GLU A 92 -10.69 19.10 -10.82
C GLU A 92 -9.78 19.42 -9.62
N GLU A 93 -8.91 20.42 -9.79
CA GLU A 93 -7.86 20.79 -8.85
C GLU A 93 -8.40 21.20 -7.48
N SER A 94 -9.59 21.81 -7.42
CA SER A 94 -10.16 22.27 -6.16
C SER A 94 -10.86 21.15 -5.36
N SER A 95 -11.05 19.98 -5.97
CA SER A 95 -11.77 18.84 -5.39
C SER A 95 -10.80 17.82 -4.77
N PRO A 96 -11.26 17.07 -3.74
CA PRO A 96 -10.58 15.84 -3.31
C PRO A 96 -10.34 14.85 -4.46
N THR A 97 -11.26 14.73 -5.42
CA THR A 97 -11.15 13.83 -6.58
C THR A 97 -9.97 14.15 -7.50
N GLY A 98 -9.50 15.40 -7.50
CA GLY A 98 -8.33 15.83 -8.27
C GLY A 98 -7.00 15.72 -7.53
N SER A 99 -6.97 15.21 -6.30
CA SER A 99 -5.73 15.15 -5.51
C SER A 99 -4.64 14.32 -6.21
N HIS A 100 -5.07 13.27 -6.92
CA HIS A 100 -4.19 12.37 -7.65
C HIS A 100 -3.60 12.99 -8.92
N SER A 101 -4.37 13.79 -9.69
CA SER A 101 -3.85 14.44 -10.91
C SER A 101 -2.76 15.46 -10.58
N ARG A 102 -2.88 16.18 -9.47
CA ARG A 102 -1.86 17.14 -8.99
C ARG A 102 -0.78 16.51 -8.10
N ALA A 103 -0.75 15.20 -7.91
CA ALA A 103 0.17 14.55 -6.99
C ALA A 103 1.63 14.91 -7.28
N TRP A 104 2.05 14.89 -8.55
CA TRP A 104 3.41 15.29 -8.93
C TRP A 104 3.69 16.78 -8.73
N ALA A 105 2.69 17.65 -8.93
CA ALA A 105 2.83 19.08 -8.69
C ALA A 105 3.19 19.37 -7.22
N SER A 106 2.65 18.62 -6.27
CA SER A 106 2.97 18.79 -4.83
C SER A 106 4.46 18.56 -4.49
N VAL A 107 5.19 17.76 -5.29
CA VAL A 107 6.64 17.59 -5.16
C VAL A 107 7.39 18.87 -5.57
N GLN A 108 6.81 19.65 -6.48
CA GLN A 108 7.39 20.89 -7.01
C GLN A 108 7.01 22.13 -6.18
N GLU A 109 6.00 22.03 -5.33
CA GLU A 109 5.60 23.09 -4.40
C GLU A 109 6.66 23.37 -3.31
N PRO A 110 6.60 24.54 -2.62
CA PRO A 110 7.60 24.94 -1.64
C PRO A 110 7.90 23.89 -0.56
N ARG A 111 6.88 23.16 -0.09
CA ARG A 111 7.05 22.07 0.89
C ARG A 111 7.80 20.89 0.28
N GLY A 112 7.38 20.42 -0.90
CA GLY A 112 8.03 19.32 -1.63
C GLY A 112 9.50 19.63 -1.91
N GLN A 113 9.80 20.82 -2.42
CA GLN A 113 11.16 21.28 -2.69
C GLN A 113 12.00 21.42 -1.41
N ALA A 114 11.39 21.77 -0.27
CA ALA A 114 12.09 21.77 1.01
C ALA A 114 12.47 20.35 1.45
N ILE A 115 11.61 19.35 1.23
CA ILE A 115 11.91 17.94 1.50
C ILE A 115 13.08 17.46 0.62
N VAL A 116 12.99 17.72 -0.70
CA VAL A 116 14.04 17.38 -1.68
C VAL A 116 15.39 17.95 -1.27
N ARG A 117 15.44 19.23 -0.84
CA ARG A 117 16.67 19.88 -0.35
C ARG A 117 17.21 19.24 0.93
N ARG A 118 16.36 18.95 1.93
CA ARG A 118 16.81 18.29 3.18
C ARG A 118 17.34 16.89 2.95
N MET A 119 16.76 16.18 1.98
CA MET A 119 17.22 14.85 1.56
C MET A 119 18.44 14.89 0.64
N GLY A 120 18.84 16.06 0.13
CA GLY A 120 19.96 16.20 -0.80
C GLY A 120 19.74 15.49 -2.14
N LEU A 121 18.50 15.42 -2.63
CA LEU A 121 18.18 14.68 -3.85
C LEU A 121 18.42 15.53 -5.11
N ASP A 122 19.07 14.92 -6.10
CA ASP A 122 19.11 15.41 -7.48
C ASP A 122 17.86 14.98 -8.25
N ALA A 123 17.75 15.36 -9.53
CA ALA A 123 16.59 15.00 -10.36
C ALA A 123 16.37 13.47 -10.43
N ALA A 124 17.44 12.68 -10.51
CA ALA A 124 17.35 11.23 -10.50
C ALA A 124 16.87 10.70 -9.14
N GLY A 125 17.31 11.28 -8.04
CA GLY A 125 16.86 11.00 -6.68
C GLY A 125 15.38 11.30 -6.48
N VAL A 126 14.89 12.45 -6.96
CA VAL A 126 13.46 12.81 -6.92
C VAL A 126 12.63 11.77 -7.67
N GLN A 127 13.07 11.35 -8.86
CA GLN A 127 12.38 10.28 -9.61
C GLN A 127 12.39 8.95 -8.85
N ARG A 128 13.49 8.60 -8.16
CA ARG A 128 13.57 7.35 -7.39
C ARG A 128 12.73 7.34 -6.12
N GLU A 129 12.69 8.45 -5.39
CA GLU A 129 12.14 8.51 -4.02
C GLU A 129 10.71 9.07 -3.98
N CYS A 130 10.28 9.87 -4.96
CA CYS A 130 8.97 10.53 -4.94
C CYS A 130 8.00 9.97 -5.98
N ALA A 131 8.49 9.59 -7.17
CA ALA A 131 7.61 9.23 -8.28
C ALA A 131 6.79 7.95 -8.04
N GLY A 132 7.24 7.04 -7.16
CA GLY A 132 6.51 5.80 -6.88
C GLY A 132 5.11 6.00 -6.30
N CYS A 133 4.86 7.14 -5.65
CA CYS A 133 3.55 7.51 -5.12
C CYS A 133 2.95 8.79 -5.73
N HIS A 134 3.78 9.62 -6.38
CA HIS A 134 3.35 10.90 -6.95
C HIS A 134 3.16 10.89 -8.47
N ALA A 135 3.49 9.78 -9.13
CA ALA A 135 3.24 9.54 -10.55
C ALA A 135 2.79 8.10 -10.79
N SER A 136 2.02 7.87 -11.86
CA SER A 136 1.65 6.51 -12.24
C SER A 136 2.87 5.65 -12.61
N PRO A 137 2.99 4.42 -12.08
CA PRO A 137 4.06 3.50 -12.48
C PRO A 137 4.06 3.27 -13.99
N GLY A 138 5.23 3.43 -14.62
CA GLY A 138 5.39 3.25 -16.06
C GLY A 138 4.93 4.43 -16.92
N ALA A 139 4.41 5.51 -16.32
CA ALA A 139 4.03 6.70 -17.06
C ALA A 139 5.23 7.39 -17.70
N ALA A 140 5.08 7.80 -18.97
CA ALA A 140 6.10 8.56 -19.68
C ALA A 140 6.26 9.99 -19.14
N ARG A 141 5.21 10.54 -18.52
CA ARG A 141 5.17 11.91 -17.98
C ARG A 141 4.77 11.89 -16.52
N ALA A 142 5.70 12.23 -15.64
CA ALA A 142 5.38 12.38 -14.21
C ALA A 142 4.35 13.50 -13.96
N SER A 143 4.26 14.49 -14.84
CA SER A 143 3.28 15.58 -14.76
C SER A 143 1.83 15.13 -14.86
N ASP A 144 1.56 13.91 -15.32
CA ASP A 144 0.21 13.34 -15.34
C ASP A 144 -0.26 12.90 -13.94
N GLY A 145 0.63 12.97 -12.94
CA GLY A 145 0.33 12.59 -11.56
C GLY A 145 -0.01 11.11 -11.45
N VAL A 146 -0.84 10.79 -10.47
CA VAL A 146 -1.43 9.46 -10.30
C VAL A 146 -2.70 9.41 -11.15
N ASP A 147 -2.59 8.79 -12.32
CA ASP A 147 -3.66 8.72 -13.32
C ASP A 147 -4.52 7.46 -13.21
N CYS A 148 -5.43 7.27 -14.18
CA CYS A 148 -6.37 6.16 -14.21
C CYS A 148 -5.68 4.79 -14.09
N GLU A 149 -4.52 4.61 -14.70
CA GLU A 149 -3.85 3.31 -14.81
C GLU A 149 -3.12 2.92 -13.51
N ALA A 150 -2.83 3.87 -12.61
CA ALA A 150 -2.34 3.54 -11.27
C ALA A 150 -3.35 2.72 -10.47
N CYS A 151 -4.65 2.96 -10.68
CA CYS A 151 -5.72 2.22 -10.00
C CYS A 151 -6.32 1.11 -10.88
N HIS A 152 -6.60 1.41 -12.15
CA HIS A 152 -7.26 0.48 -13.08
C HIS A 152 -6.31 -0.52 -13.76
N GLY A 153 -4.99 -0.37 -13.54
CA GLY A 153 -3.95 -1.19 -14.15
C GLY A 153 -3.59 -0.74 -15.56
N ALA A 154 -2.40 -1.15 -16.03
CA ALA A 154 -1.90 -0.81 -17.36
C ALA A 154 -2.87 -1.25 -18.48
N SER A 155 -3.34 -0.27 -19.24
CA SER A 155 -4.50 -0.37 -20.13
C SER A 155 -4.20 -1.02 -21.47
N SER A 156 -2.95 -1.08 -21.92
CA SER A 156 -2.58 -1.73 -23.19
C SER A 156 -3.14 -3.17 -23.34
N GLY A 157 -3.33 -3.89 -22.23
CA GLY A 157 -3.92 -5.24 -22.24
C GLY A 157 -5.43 -5.29 -22.41
N TRP A 158 -6.17 -4.26 -21.97
CA TRP A 158 -7.64 -4.28 -21.87
C TRP A 158 -8.35 -3.10 -22.53
N LEU A 159 -7.63 -2.06 -22.98
CA LEU A 159 -8.21 -0.86 -23.59
C LEU A 159 -9.03 -1.21 -24.83
N ALA A 160 -8.51 -2.09 -25.70
CA ALA A 160 -9.20 -2.51 -26.91
C ALA A 160 -10.51 -3.24 -26.62
N SER A 161 -10.54 -4.15 -25.63
CA SER A 161 -11.79 -4.85 -25.28
C SER A 161 -12.78 -3.95 -24.54
N HIS A 162 -12.31 -2.86 -23.93
CA HIS A 162 -13.12 -1.94 -23.14
C HIS A 162 -14.26 -1.27 -23.91
N TYR A 163 -14.05 -0.98 -25.20
CA TYR A 163 -15.03 -0.30 -26.06
C TYR A 163 -15.60 -1.17 -27.19
N THR A 164 -15.19 -2.44 -27.28
CA THR A 164 -15.73 -3.36 -28.30
C THR A 164 -17.15 -3.82 -27.98
N VAL A 165 -17.89 -4.24 -29.01
CA VAL A 165 -19.19 -4.92 -28.81
C VAL A 165 -18.99 -6.13 -27.90
N GLY A 166 -19.86 -6.27 -26.90
CA GLY A 166 -19.73 -7.31 -25.87
C GLY A 166 -18.66 -7.03 -24.81
N ALA A 167 -18.20 -5.78 -24.66
CA ALA A 167 -17.37 -5.36 -23.53
C ALA A 167 -18.05 -5.74 -22.20
N SER A 168 -17.28 -6.33 -21.29
CA SER A 168 -17.75 -6.67 -19.95
C SER A 168 -16.64 -6.48 -18.94
N HIS A 169 -17.02 -6.20 -17.68
CA HIS A 169 -16.05 -6.05 -16.59
C HIS A 169 -15.18 -7.31 -16.45
N ALA A 170 -15.81 -8.49 -16.46
CA ALA A 170 -15.10 -9.76 -16.34
C ALA A 170 -14.08 -9.97 -17.46
N ARG A 171 -14.42 -9.63 -18.71
CA ARG A 171 -13.49 -9.71 -19.86
C ARG A 171 -12.31 -8.76 -19.68
N ASN A 172 -12.55 -7.51 -19.28
CA ASN A 172 -11.48 -6.54 -19.07
C ASN A 172 -10.54 -6.98 -17.94
N VAL A 173 -11.08 -7.51 -16.84
CA VAL A 173 -10.28 -8.08 -15.74
C VAL A 173 -9.43 -9.25 -16.22
N ALA A 174 -10.00 -10.18 -16.99
CA ALA A 174 -9.26 -11.30 -17.57
C ALA A 174 -8.12 -10.83 -18.51
N GLN A 175 -8.26 -9.63 -19.09
CA GLN A 175 -7.27 -9.02 -19.96
C GLN A 175 -6.30 -8.07 -19.24
N GLY A 176 -6.45 -7.88 -17.93
CA GLY A 176 -5.48 -7.17 -17.10
C GLY A 176 -5.96 -5.91 -16.41
N MET A 177 -7.24 -5.57 -16.50
CA MET A 177 -7.82 -4.51 -15.68
C MET A 177 -7.79 -4.94 -14.21
N THR A 178 -7.35 -4.04 -13.33
CA THR A 178 -7.37 -4.27 -11.89
C THR A 178 -8.81 -4.43 -11.40
N ASN A 179 -9.11 -5.53 -10.69
CA ASN A 179 -10.45 -5.80 -10.20
C ASN A 179 -10.78 -5.02 -8.92
N LEU A 180 -10.97 -3.70 -9.05
CA LEU A 180 -11.32 -2.81 -7.94
C LEU A 180 -12.70 -3.06 -7.33
N VAL A 181 -13.49 -4.01 -7.84
CA VAL A 181 -14.73 -4.48 -7.17
C VAL A 181 -14.39 -5.37 -5.97
N ASN A 182 -13.26 -6.08 -6.03
CA ASN A 182 -12.80 -6.87 -4.90
C ASN A 182 -12.20 -5.90 -3.85
N PRO A 183 -12.73 -5.87 -2.62
CA PRO A 183 -12.28 -4.93 -1.60
C PRO A 183 -10.82 -5.13 -1.19
N GLN A 184 -10.32 -6.37 -1.22
CA GLN A 184 -8.93 -6.69 -0.90
C GLN A 184 -7.99 -6.16 -1.99
N VAL A 185 -8.36 -6.35 -3.26
CA VAL A 185 -7.59 -5.81 -4.40
C VAL A 185 -7.57 -4.28 -4.35
N LYS A 186 -8.73 -3.64 -4.12
CA LYS A 186 -8.79 -2.18 -3.98
C LYS A 186 -7.93 -1.70 -2.80
N ALA A 187 -8.00 -2.37 -1.66
CA ALA A 187 -7.16 -2.04 -0.50
C ALA A 187 -5.67 -2.04 -0.85
N GLN A 188 -5.19 -3.11 -1.48
CA GLN A 188 -3.77 -3.25 -1.82
C GLN A 188 -3.29 -2.14 -2.76
N VAL A 189 -4.08 -1.80 -3.79
CA VAL A 189 -3.79 -0.70 -4.72
C VAL A 189 -3.65 0.63 -3.98
N CYS A 190 -4.56 0.94 -3.06
CA CYS A 190 -4.47 2.18 -2.29
C CYS A 190 -3.24 2.16 -1.36
N LEU A 191 -2.99 1.04 -0.68
CA LEU A 191 -1.92 0.89 0.30
C LEU A 191 -0.51 0.91 -0.30
N ASP A 192 -0.37 0.67 -1.61
CA ASP A 192 0.90 0.85 -2.34
C ASP A 192 1.48 2.26 -2.16
N CYS A 193 0.61 3.27 -2.04
CA CYS A 193 1.02 4.65 -1.80
C CYS A 193 0.60 5.16 -0.42
N HIS A 194 -0.60 4.77 0.06
CA HIS A 194 -1.21 5.31 1.27
C HIS A 194 -0.83 4.56 2.56
N PHE A 195 0.13 3.65 2.49
CA PHE A 195 0.79 3.09 3.67
C PHE A 195 2.28 2.96 3.38
N SER A 196 2.60 2.14 2.37
CA SER A 196 3.88 1.95 1.71
C SER A 196 3.78 0.69 0.85
N GLY A 197 4.42 0.70 -0.32
CA GLY A 197 4.60 -0.46 -1.19
C GLY A 197 6.00 -1.06 -1.12
N ASP A 198 6.15 -2.25 -1.68
CA ASP A 198 7.46 -2.89 -1.86
C ASP A 198 8.13 -2.48 -3.18
N ALA A 199 7.37 -1.92 -4.14
CA ALA A 199 7.87 -1.43 -5.40
C ALA A 199 8.80 -0.21 -5.24
N LYS A 200 9.52 0.10 -6.32
CA LYS A 200 10.50 1.18 -6.34
C LYS A 200 9.83 2.53 -6.06
N GLY A 201 10.32 3.24 -5.04
CA GLY A 201 9.82 4.57 -4.66
C GLY A 201 8.50 4.59 -3.91
N GLN A 202 7.97 3.44 -3.49
CA GLN A 202 6.71 3.34 -2.74
C GLN A 202 6.89 3.14 -1.23
N PHE A 203 8.09 2.79 -0.78
CA PHE A 203 8.36 2.61 0.64
C PHE A 203 8.75 3.95 1.28
N ILE A 204 7.90 4.43 2.20
CA ILE A 204 8.11 5.71 2.88
C ILE A 204 8.89 5.47 4.17
N ALA A 205 10.21 5.45 4.05
CA ALA A 205 11.13 5.32 5.18
C ALA A 205 11.03 6.52 6.13
N HIS A 206 11.38 6.32 7.41
CA HIS A 206 11.38 7.38 8.42
C HIS A 206 12.22 8.59 8.01
N ARG A 207 13.35 8.40 7.29
CA ARG A 207 14.16 9.51 6.76
C ARG A 207 13.38 10.47 5.85
N ILE A 208 12.39 9.96 5.09
CA ILE A 208 11.53 10.76 4.21
C ILE A 208 10.55 11.58 5.06
N MET A 209 9.98 10.96 6.09
CA MET A 209 9.11 11.65 7.07
C MET A 209 9.88 12.72 7.85
N ALA A 210 11.10 12.40 8.32
CA ALA A 210 11.99 13.31 9.03
C ALA A 210 12.41 14.52 8.18
N ALA A 211 12.48 14.38 6.85
CA ALA A 211 12.72 15.48 5.93
C ALA A 211 11.49 16.40 5.73
N GLY A 212 10.33 16.04 6.29
CA GLY A 212 9.11 16.84 6.33
C GLY A 212 7.95 16.31 5.50
N HIS A 213 8.07 15.09 4.94
CA HIS A 213 6.94 14.43 4.28
C HIS A 213 5.79 14.27 5.29
N PRO A 214 4.55 14.66 4.93
CA PRO A 214 3.40 14.45 5.81
C PRO A 214 3.29 12.97 6.18
N ARG A 215 2.87 12.69 7.41
CA ARG A 215 2.45 11.32 7.73
C ARG A 215 1.25 10.98 6.90
N ILE A 216 1.17 9.71 6.52
CA ILE A 216 0.09 9.22 5.69
C ILE A 216 -0.98 8.67 6.61
N SER A 217 -2.11 9.38 6.69
CA SER A 217 -3.32 8.89 7.33
C SER A 217 -4.25 8.38 6.25
N PHE A 218 -4.73 7.15 6.38
CA PHE A 218 -5.52 6.49 5.36
C PHE A 218 -6.64 5.65 5.97
N GLU A 219 -7.79 5.68 5.30
CA GLU A 219 -8.88 4.77 5.54
C GLU A 219 -9.56 4.41 4.20
N LEU A 220 -9.71 3.13 3.92
CA LEU A 220 -10.07 2.65 2.59
C LEU A 220 -11.45 3.13 2.12
N ASP A 221 -12.46 3.06 2.99
CA ASP A 221 -13.83 3.46 2.62
C ASP A 221 -13.96 4.99 2.45
N LEU A 222 -13.34 5.75 3.36
CA LEU A 222 -13.30 7.22 3.28
C LEU A 222 -12.63 7.66 1.97
N PHE A 223 -11.45 7.15 1.65
CA PHE A 223 -10.73 7.54 0.45
C PHE A 223 -11.36 6.97 -0.84
N THR A 224 -12.06 5.83 -0.76
CA THR A 224 -12.90 5.34 -1.86
C THR A 224 -14.01 6.34 -2.17
N THR A 225 -14.65 6.89 -1.14
CA THR A 225 -15.71 7.90 -1.28
C THR A 225 -15.16 9.22 -1.82
N LEU A 226 -14.03 9.71 -1.28
CA LEU A 226 -13.40 10.95 -1.71
C LEU A 226 -12.90 10.91 -3.16
N GLN A 227 -12.53 9.74 -3.67
CA GLN A 227 -12.11 9.54 -5.05
C GLN A 227 -13.27 9.16 -5.99
N GLN A 228 -14.51 9.04 -5.51
CA GLN A 228 -15.61 8.52 -6.31
C GLN A 228 -15.93 9.42 -7.52
N HIS A 229 -15.91 8.80 -8.69
CA HIS A 229 -16.21 9.41 -9.99
C HIS A 229 -17.18 8.55 -10.82
N HIS A 230 -17.92 7.64 -10.17
CA HIS A 230 -18.92 6.80 -10.81
C HIS A 230 -20.22 6.85 -10.00
N ASP A 231 -21.33 6.53 -10.65
CA ASP A 231 -22.61 6.34 -9.99
C ASP A 231 -22.84 4.85 -9.71
N GLU A 232 -23.31 4.51 -8.51
CA GLU A 232 -23.71 3.14 -8.16
C GLU A 232 -25.21 2.94 -8.44
N ASP A 233 -25.58 3.05 -9.71
CA ASP A 233 -26.94 2.90 -10.22
C ASP A 233 -27.28 1.44 -10.58
N ALA A 234 -28.44 1.24 -11.23
CA ALA A 234 -28.86 -0.09 -11.66
C ALA A 234 -27.89 -0.73 -12.67
N ASP A 235 -27.21 0.07 -13.50
CA ASP A 235 -26.23 -0.43 -14.46
C ASP A 235 -24.94 -0.88 -13.78
N TYR A 236 -24.43 -0.09 -12.83
CA TYR A 236 -23.31 -0.47 -11.98
C TYR A 236 -23.58 -1.80 -11.29
N VAL A 237 -24.76 -1.95 -10.66
CA VAL A 237 -25.14 -3.19 -9.97
C VAL A 237 -25.16 -4.38 -10.93
N ARG A 238 -25.72 -4.24 -12.15
CA ARG A 238 -25.70 -5.31 -13.15
C ARG A 238 -24.29 -5.69 -13.58
N ARG A 239 -23.38 -4.72 -13.77
CA ARG A 239 -22.01 -4.97 -14.23
C ARG A 239 -21.07 -5.48 -13.14
N LYS A 240 -21.30 -5.07 -11.89
CA LYS A 240 -20.36 -5.26 -10.76
C LYS A 240 -20.90 -6.20 -9.68
N GLY A 241 -22.15 -6.64 -9.79
CA GLY A 241 -22.77 -7.63 -8.91
C GLY A 241 -23.36 -7.06 -7.62
N GLY A 242 -23.30 -5.74 -7.41
CA GLY A 242 -23.83 -5.09 -6.22
C GLY A 242 -23.29 -3.67 -6.05
N LYS A 243 -23.89 -2.94 -5.11
CA LYS A 243 -23.34 -1.67 -4.60
C LYS A 243 -22.19 -1.94 -3.64
N THR A 244 -21.32 -0.95 -3.46
CA THR A 244 -20.26 -1.02 -2.47
C THR A 244 -20.87 -1.04 -1.07
N ASN A 245 -20.44 -1.98 -0.22
CA ASN A 245 -20.76 -1.95 1.20
C ASN A 245 -19.62 -1.23 1.96
N SER A 246 -19.88 -0.04 2.48
CA SER A 246 -18.90 0.80 3.18
C SER A 246 -18.26 0.12 4.38
N MET A 247 -19.02 -0.64 5.17
CA MET A 247 -18.50 -1.33 6.34
C MET A 247 -17.61 -2.50 5.96
N ARG A 248 -17.97 -3.22 4.88
CA ARG A 248 -17.10 -4.23 4.29
C ARG A 248 -15.80 -3.60 3.80
N MET A 249 -15.87 -2.49 3.08
CA MET A 249 -14.69 -1.77 2.60
C MET A 249 -13.80 -1.32 3.75
N TRP A 250 -14.38 -0.71 4.78
CA TRP A 250 -13.69 -0.29 5.99
C TRP A 250 -12.99 -1.47 6.69
N ALA A 251 -13.73 -2.53 7.02
CA ALA A 251 -13.20 -3.66 7.77
C ALA A 251 -12.11 -4.44 6.99
N VAL A 252 -12.30 -4.62 5.68
CA VAL A 252 -11.26 -5.22 4.81
C VAL A 252 -10.03 -4.31 4.73
N GLY A 253 -10.21 -2.99 4.61
CA GLY A 253 -9.12 -2.02 4.61
C GLY A 253 -8.25 -2.13 5.85
N GLN A 254 -8.86 -2.23 7.04
CA GLN A 254 -8.15 -2.43 8.31
C GLN A 254 -7.34 -3.73 8.31
N ALA A 255 -7.92 -4.83 7.83
CA ALA A 255 -7.23 -6.12 7.75
C ALA A 255 -6.05 -6.11 6.77
N GLU A 256 -6.23 -5.52 5.59
CA GLU A 256 -5.18 -5.40 4.57
C GLU A 256 -4.06 -4.44 4.98
N ALA A 257 -4.36 -3.37 5.73
CA ALA A 257 -3.35 -2.47 6.30
C ALA A 257 -2.47 -3.19 7.33
N VAL A 258 -3.07 -3.98 8.24
CA VAL A 258 -2.31 -4.82 9.19
C VAL A 258 -1.43 -5.82 8.45
N LYS A 259 -1.95 -6.46 7.40
CA LYS A 259 -1.16 -7.39 6.58
C LYS A 259 0.04 -6.70 5.93
N ARG A 260 -0.19 -5.58 5.25
CA ARG A 260 0.85 -4.80 4.57
C ARG A 260 1.95 -4.38 5.52
N SER A 261 1.55 -3.84 6.68
CA SER A 261 2.44 -3.39 7.74
C SER A 261 3.37 -4.52 8.22
N LEU A 262 2.80 -5.68 8.58
CA LEU A 262 3.57 -6.83 9.07
C LEU A 262 4.42 -7.51 8.00
N GLU A 263 3.97 -7.48 6.74
CA GLU A 263 4.72 -8.00 5.60
C GLU A 263 5.98 -7.18 5.32
N LEU A 264 5.84 -5.86 5.22
CA LEU A 264 6.99 -4.95 5.07
C LEU A 264 7.91 -5.03 6.29
N PHE A 265 7.35 -5.02 7.50
CA PHE A 265 8.12 -5.18 8.73
C PHE A 265 8.87 -6.51 8.79
N SER A 266 8.41 -7.57 8.12
CA SER A 266 9.10 -8.87 8.10
C SER A 266 10.31 -8.89 7.16
N GLN A 267 10.43 -7.94 6.23
CA GLN A 267 11.52 -7.87 5.27
C GLN A 267 12.76 -7.17 5.88
N PRO A 268 13.93 -7.82 5.99
CA PRO A 268 15.12 -7.18 6.56
C PRO A 268 15.52 -5.87 5.88
N ALA A 269 15.38 -5.78 4.55
CA ALA A 269 15.72 -4.59 3.77
C ALA A 269 14.75 -3.40 3.98
N ARG A 270 13.62 -3.61 4.66
CA ARG A 270 12.63 -2.56 4.98
C ARG A 270 12.53 -2.31 6.47
N ALA A 271 12.84 -3.31 7.30
CA ALA A 271 12.71 -3.22 8.74
C ALA A 271 13.90 -2.54 9.44
N MET A 272 15.01 -2.31 8.72
CA MET A 272 16.23 -1.71 9.25
C MET A 272 16.73 -0.62 8.31
N ASP A 273 17.25 0.47 8.89
CA ASP A 273 18.02 1.50 8.19
C ASP A 273 19.40 1.62 8.86
N GLY A 274 20.40 1.00 8.22
CA GLY A 274 21.72 0.81 8.81
C GLY A 274 21.67 -0.02 10.10
N ILE A 275 22.16 0.54 11.21
CA ILE A 275 22.17 -0.12 12.52
C ILE A 275 20.86 0.06 13.31
N PHE A 276 19.95 0.90 12.84
CA PHE A 276 18.70 1.22 13.53
C PHE A 276 17.52 0.44 12.93
N PRO A 277 16.49 0.12 13.73
CA PRO A 277 15.21 -0.30 13.16
C PRO A 277 14.63 0.84 12.33
N GLU A 278 13.90 0.48 11.28
CA GLU A 278 13.16 1.43 10.48
C GLU A 278 11.98 1.98 11.30
N PHE A 279 12.08 3.24 11.70
CA PHE A 279 11.15 3.87 12.62
C PHE A 279 9.75 4.11 12.04
N THR A 280 9.55 3.97 10.72
CA THR A 280 8.22 4.13 10.08
C THR A 280 7.16 3.16 10.63
N PHE A 281 7.56 2.03 11.22
CA PHE A 281 6.63 1.04 11.78
C PHE A 281 6.21 1.35 13.23
N TYR A 282 6.76 2.40 13.84
CA TYR A 282 6.57 2.72 15.24
C TYR A 282 5.72 4.00 15.40
N ASP A 283 5.06 4.13 16.55
CA ASP A 283 4.27 5.33 16.85
C ASP A 283 5.19 6.54 17.03
N CYS A 284 5.11 7.49 16.12
CA CYS A 284 5.95 8.69 16.14
C CYS A 284 5.79 9.50 17.44
N HIS A 285 4.57 9.62 17.98
CA HIS A 285 4.27 10.45 19.15
C HIS A 285 4.70 9.81 20.46
N SER A 286 4.92 8.50 20.46
CA SER A 286 5.56 7.82 21.58
C SER A 286 7.04 8.25 21.76
N CYS A 287 7.73 8.58 20.67
CA CYS A 287 9.11 9.06 20.67
C CYS A 287 9.20 10.61 20.67
N HIS A 288 8.29 11.29 19.98
CA HIS A 288 8.27 12.75 19.81
C HIS A 288 7.36 13.49 20.81
N ARG A 289 7.10 12.91 21.97
CA ARG A 289 6.40 13.57 23.09
C ARG A 289 7.33 14.48 23.89
N ARG A 290 6.74 15.41 24.63
CA ARG A 290 7.47 16.21 25.61
C ARG A 290 8.05 15.33 26.70
N ILE A 291 9.35 15.52 26.95
CA ILE A 291 10.11 14.91 28.05
C ILE A 291 10.20 15.98 29.14
N TYR A 292 9.87 15.62 30.38
CA TYR A 292 9.92 16.52 31.54
C TYR A 292 10.84 15.90 32.59
N ASP A 293 11.79 16.70 33.08
CA ASP A 293 12.64 16.35 34.22
C ASP A 293 12.09 17.06 35.46
N ASN A 294 11.01 16.52 36.04
CA ASN A 294 10.42 17.07 37.27
C ASN A 294 10.73 16.20 38.50
N GLU A 295 10.69 16.80 39.69
CA GLU A 295 10.99 16.12 40.96
C GLU A 295 10.02 14.97 41.26
N GLU A 296 8.79 15.05 40.75
CA GLU A 296 7.76 14.02 40.91
C GLU A 296 7.98 12.80 39.99
N GLY A 297 8.90 12.86 39.01
CA GLY A 297 9.15 11.79 38.05
C GLY A 297 7.94 11.46 37.17
N GLY A 298 7.12 12.46 36.86
CA GLY A 298 5.86 12.30 36.13
C GLY A 298 6.09 11.82 34.69
N VAL A 299 5.43 10.72 34.30
CA VAL A 299 5.49 10.19 32.93
C VAL A 299 4.23 10.53 32.16
N SER A 300 4.39 11.09 30.95
CA SER A 300 3.28 11.33 30.01
C SER A 300 2.81 10.05 29.30
N ALA A 301 3.58 8.97 29.39
CA ALA A 301 3.28 7.68 28.79
C ALA A 301 2.14 6.96 29.53
N VAL A 302 1.05 6.67 28.83
CA VAL A 302 -0.06 5.84 29.33
C VAL A 302 0.15 4.40 28.89
N ALA A 303 0.03 3.43 29.81
CA ALA A 303 0.16 2.02 29.49
C ALA A 303 -1.01 1.54 28.63
N ASN A 304 -0.71 0.79 27.56
CA ASN A 304 -1.71 0.20 26.68
C ASN A 304 -1.89 -1.30 27.03
N PRO A 305 -3.07 -1.74 27.50
CA PRO A 305 -3.29 -3.14 27.87
C PRO A 305 -3.21 -4.12 26.69
N GLY A 306 -3.31 -3.61 25.46
CA GLY A 306 -3.08 -4.36 24.21
C GLY A 306 -1.62 -4.52 23.83
N ARG A 307 -0.71 -3.73 24.43
CA ARG A 307 0.73 -3.73 24.10
C ARG A 307 1.58 -4.06 25.34
N PRO A 308 1.71 -5.35 25.70
CA PRO A 308 2.55 -5.79 26.81
C PRO A 308 4.06 -5.67 26.46
N ILE A 309 4.57 -4.43 26.48
CA ILE A 309 5.98 -4.11 26.26
C ILE A 309 6.60 -3.48 27.52
N ALA A 310 7.92 -3.63 27.69
CA ALA A 310 8.65 -2.97 28.77
C ALA A 310 8.64 -1.43 28.59
N ARG A 311 8.73 -0.68 29.69
CA ARG A 311 8.92 0.78 29.61
C ARG A 311 10.24 1.10 28.88
N GLY A 312 10.21 2.14 28.05
CA GLY A 312 11.35 2.55 27.23
C GLY A 312 11.40 1.87 25.85
N MET A 313 10.60 0.83 25.61
CA MET A 313 10.47 0.23 24.29
C MET A 313 9.60 1.09 23.36
N PRO A 314 10.06 1.43 22.14
CA PRO A 314 9.21 2.08 21.14
C PRO A 314 8.02 1.18 20.77
N PRO A 315 6.76 1.63 20.96
CA PRO A 315 5.60 0.89 20.53
C PRO A 315 5.50 0.85 18.99
N TYR A 316 5.19 -0.33 18.47
CA TYR A 316 4.72 -0.48 17.10
C TYR A 316 3.46 0.35 16.88
N ASN A 317 3.32 0.97 15.70
CA ASN A 317 2.08 1.65 15.33
C ASN A 317 1.01 0.61 14.99
N ASP A 318 0.12 0.34 15.95
CA ASP A 318 -0.89 -0.72 15.89
C ASP A 318 -2.32 -0.18 15.70
N GLU A 319 -2.47 1.04 15.20
CA GLU A 319 -3.76 1.72 15.00
C GLU A 319 -4.78 0.83 14.26
N ASN A 320 -4.35 0.18 13.17
CA ASN A 320 -5.20 -0.73 12.40
C ASN A 320 -5.42 -2.08 13.11
N MET A 321 -4.51 -2.51 14.00
CA MET A 321 -4.74 -3.72 14.81
C MET A 321 -5.85 -3.49 15.83
N ILE A 322 -5.91 -2.29 16.43
CA ILE A 322 -6.97 -1.92 17.37
C ILE A 322 -8.32 -1.87 16.65
N MET A 323 -8.38 -1.25 15.46
CA MET A 323 -9.60 -1.17 14.65
C MET A 323 -10.05 -2.55 14.15
N LEU A 324 -9.11 -3.37 13.67
CA LEU A 324 -9.38 -4.73 13.22
C LEU A 324 -9.93 -5.61 14.35
N LEU A 325 -9.40 -5.48 15.57
CA LEU A 325 -9.94 -6.18 16.73
C LEU A 325 -11.36 -5.74 17.06
N ALA A 326 -11.67 -4.43 16.98
CA ALA A 326 -13.03 -3.93 17.19
C ALA A 326 -14.02 -4.50 16.15
N ALA A 327 -13.62 -4.56 14.88
CA ALA A 327 -14.40 -5.18 13.82
C ALA A 327 -14.62 -6.69 14.05
N ALA A 328 -13.55 -7.40 14.41
CA ALA A 328 -13.58 -8.84 14.65
C ALA A 328 -14.51 -9.19 15.83
N ARG A 329 -14.50 -8.41 16.91
CA ARG A 329 -15.40 -8.64 18.05
C ARG A 329 -16.88 -8.56 17.68
N ALA A 330 -17.24 -7.73 16.71
CA ALA A 330 -18.63 -7.56 16.27
C ALA A 330 -19.06 -8.58 15.20
N VAL A 331 -18.15 -8.95 14.29
CA VAL A 331 -18.51 -9.70 13.06
C VAL A 331 -17.93 -11.13 13.02
N ALA A 332 -16.83 -11.37 13.72
CA ALA A 332 -16.15 -12.67 13.80
C ALA A 332 -15.68 -12.98 15.24
N PRO A 333 -16.59 -13.03 16.22
CA PRO A 333 -16.24 -13.10 17.64
C PRO A 333 -15.43 -14.37 18.00
N ASP A 334 -15.63 -15.47 17.26
CA ASP A 334 -14.87 -16.71 17.38
C ASP A 334 -13.38 -16.54 17.03
N ALA A 335 -13.04 -15.60 16.14
CA ALA A 335 -11.67 -15.29 15.75
C ALA A 335 -11.04 -14.12 16.54
N ALA A 336 -11.86 -13.27 17.16
CA ALA A 336 -11.40 -12.04 17.82
C ALA A 336 -10.41 -12.31 18.96
N ALA A 337 -10.66 -13.31 19.80
CA ALA A 337 -9.78 -13.67 20.92
C ALA A 337 -8.41 -14.17 20.43
N ALA A 338 -8.40 -14.99 19.37
CA ALA A 338 -7.17 -15.49 18.78
C ALA A 338 -6.35 -14.36 18.13
N PHE A 339 -7.01 -13.42 17.46
CA PHE A 339 -6.35 -12.23 16.91
C PHE A 339 -5.74 -11.35 18.01
N ASP A 340 -6.49 -11.04 19.08
CA ASP A 340 -5.98 -10.25 20.21
C ASP A 340 -4.77 -10.92 20.88
N ALA A 341 -4.82 -12.24 21.09
CA ALA A 341 -3.72 -13.01 21.66
C ALA A 341 -2.46 -12.92 20.79
N LYS A 342 -2.60 -13.04 19.46
CA LYS A 342 -1.49 -12.91 18.50
C LYS A 342 -0.95 -11.48 18.41
N SER A 343 -1.81 -10.47 18.48
CA SER A 343 -1.39 -9.06 18.55
C SER A 343 -0.53 -8.81 19.79
N LYS A 344 -1.01 -9.23 20.96
CA LYS A 344 -0.24 -9.16 22.21
C LYS A 344 1.06 -9.95 22.16
N ALA A 345 1.06 -11.14 21.53
CA ALA A 345 2.26 -11.95 21.36
C ALA A 345 3.30 -11.26 20.45
N PHE A 346 2.86 -10.62 19.36
CA PHE A 346 3.73 -9.80 18.51
C PHE A 346 4.37 -8.66 19.30
N HIS A 347 3.59 -7.91 20.09
CA HIS A 347 4.14 -6.86 20.94
C HIS A 347 5.16 -7.38 21.95
N ARG A 348 4.89 -8.51 22.64
CA ARG A 348 5.88 -9.13 23.55
C ARG A 348 7.15 -9.54 22.80
N ALA A 349 7.01 -10.17 21.64
CA ALA A 349 8.12 -10.69 20.86
C ALA A 349 9.06 -9.60 20.32
N MET A 350 8.59 -8.34 20.21
CA MET A 350 9.48 -7.23 19.89
C MET A 350 10.60 -7.09 20.92
N GLY A 351 10.31 -7.32 22.21
CA GLY A 351 11.28 -7.19 23.30
C GLY A 351 12.25 -8.37 23.44
N ALA A 352 12.12 -9.40 22.60
CA ALA A 352 12.97 -10.59 22.63
C ALA A 352 14.11 -10.48 21.60
N ASN A 353 13.84 -10.89 20.36
CA ASN A 353 14.78 -10.77 19.24
C ASN A 353 14.04 -10.76 17.91
N ARG A 354 14.74 -10.34 16.85
CA ARG A 354 14.17 -10.17 15.51
C ARG A 354 13.52 -11.43 14.95
N ALA A 355 14.11 -12.60 15.16
CA ALA A 355 13.59 -13.87 14.62
C ALA A 355 12.22 -14.20 15.25
N GLU A 356 12.12 -14.10 16.57
CA GLU A 356 10.86 -14.28 17.29
C GLU A 356 9.82 -13.22 16.92
N THR A 357 10.23 -11.95 16.77
CA THR A 357 9.33 -10.88 16.35
C THR A 357 8.75 -11.14 14.95
N VAL A 358 9.59 -11.58 14.00
CA VAL A 358 9.14 -11.90 12.63
C VAL A 358 8.21 -13.11 12.62
N ALA A 359 8.50 -14.15 13.41
CA ALA A 359 7.59 -15.30 13.54
C ALA A 359 6.21 -14.89 14.09
N ALA A 360 6.19 -14.04 15.12
CA ALA A 360 4.96 -13.50 15.68
C ALA A 360 4.22 -12.58 14.69
N ALA A 361 4.95 -11.76 13.92
CA ALA A 361 4.41 -10.92 12.86
C ALA A 361 3.73 -11.76 11.77
N GLN A 362 4.36 -12.85 11.33
CA GLN A 362 3.78 -13.77 10.35
C GLN A 362 2.50 -14.44 10.87
N ALA A 363 2.49 -14.89 12.13
CA ALA A 363 1.30 -15.48 12.76
C ALA A 363 0.13 -14.48 12.86
N LEU A 364 0.43 -13.23 13.23
CA LEU A 364 -0.57 -12.15 13.28
C LEU A 364 -1.07 -11.78 11.88
N ARG A 365 -0.17 -11.69 10.90
CA ARG A 365 -0.50 -11.44 9.48
C ARG A 365 -1.47 -12.48 8.93
N GLN A 366 -1.24 -13.76 9.23
CA GLN A 366 -2.16 -14.84 8.83
C GLN A 366 -3.55 -14.68 9.45
N SER A 367 -3.64 -14.24 10.72
CA SER A 367 -4.95 -13.96 11.32
C SER A 367 -5.63 -12.72 10.74
N ALA A 368 -4.88 -11.69 10.36
CA ALA A 368 -5.44 -10.55 9.63
C ALA A 368 -5.97 -10.98 8.24
N ASP A 369 -5.27 -11.88 7.54
CA ASP A 369 -5.71 -12.44 6.26
C ASP A 369 -6.99 -13.28 6.35
N GLN A 370 -7.10 -14.09 7.41
CA GLN A 370 -8.32 -14.83 7.72
C GLN A 370 -9.50 -13.89 7.99
N LEU A 371 -9.27 -12.82 8.76
CA LEU A 371 -10.30 -11.81 9.04
C LEU A 371 -10.69 -11.04 7.77
N SER A 372 -9.73 -10.66 6.94
CA SER A 372 -9.98 -10.01 5.64
C SER A 372 -10.91 -10.85 4.76
N SER A 373 -10.60 -12.15 4.61
CA SER A 373 -11.40 -13.08 3.82
C SER A 373 -12.82 -13.25 4.39
N ARG A 374 -12.94 -13.35 5.72
CA ARG A 374 -14.26 -13.41 6.38
C ARG A 374 -15.07 -12.14 6.13
N PHE A 375 -14.48 -10.96 6.31
CA PHE A 375 -15.16 -9.69 6.09
C PHE A 375 -15.57 -9.50 4.62
N ALA A 376 -14.71 -9.87 3.67
CA ALA A 376 -15.05 -9.80 2.25
C ALA A 376 -16.34 -10.58 1.90
N SER A 377 -16.62 -11.66 2.61
CA SER A 377 -17.83 -12.49 2.46
C SER A 377 -19.01 -12.08 3.36
N ALA A 378 -18.79 -11.23 4.36
CA ALA A 378 -19.82 -10.85 5.33
C ALA A 378 -20.82 -9.85 4.75
N ALA A 379 -22.08 -9.92 5.20
CA ALA A 379 -23.15 -9.04 4.75
C ALA A 379 -23.04 -7.60 5.29
N PHE A 380 -22.49 -7.41 6.50
CA PHE A 380 -22.41 -6.14 7.23
C PHE A 380 -23.77 -5.42 7.34
N THR A 381 -24.56 -5.81 8.34
CA THR A 381 -25.87 -5.21 8.61
C THR A 381 -25.77 -3.89 9.40
N ARG A 382 -26.91 -3.19 9.50
CA ARG A 382 -27.07 -2.01 10.36
C ARG A 382 -26.65 -2.30 11.79
N GLU A 383 -27.12 -3.42 12.35
CA GLU A 383 -26.85 -3.85 13.73
C GLU A 383 -25.37 -4.14 13.94
N GLN A 384 -24.75 -4.85 12.98
CA GLN A 384 -23.31 -5.13 13.02
C GLN A 384 -22.49 -3.84 13.00
N THR A 385 -22.90 -2.86 12.19
CA THR A 385 -22.24 -1.56 12.13
C THR A 385 -22.29 -0.84 13.48
N PHE A 386 -23.46 -0.77 14.11
CA PHE A 386 -23.55 -0.18 15.44
C PHE A 386 -22.78 -0.98 16.49
N ALA A 387 -22.69 -2.32 16.36
CA ALA A 387 -21.90 -3.16 17.24
C ALA A 387 -20.40 -2.89 17.11
N ILE A 388 -19.91 -2.59 15.89
CA ILE A 388 -18.52 -2.16 15.66
C ILE A 388 -18.26 -0.83 16.36
N MET A 389 -19.11 0.19 16.16
CA MET A 389 -18.95 1.50 16.81
C MET A 389 -18.99 1.38 18.35
N ASP A 390 -19.89 0.57 18.89
CA ASP A 390 -19.92 0.24 20.32
C ASP A 390 -18.63 -0.45 20.76
N SER A 391 -18.10 -1.40 19.97
CA SER A 391 -16.85 -2.07 20.28
C SER A 391 -15.67 -1.09 20.29
N ILE A 392 -15.61 -0.14 19.36
CA ILE A 392 -14.55 0.89 19.29
C ILE A 392 -14.50 1.70 20.59
N ALA A 393 -15.66 2.10 21.14
CA ALA A 393 -15.72 2.89 22.37
C ALA A 393 -15.82 2.06 23.67
N SER A 394 -15.84 0.72 23.59
CA SER A 394 -15.91 -0.17 24.76
C SER A 394 -14.62 -0.15 25.58
N ASP A 395 -14.67 -0.48 26.87
CA ASP A 395 -13.47 -0.51 27.72
C ASP A 395 -12.37 -1.43 27.16
N ALA A 396 -12.75 -2.55 26.52
CA ALA A 396 -11.83 -3.52 25.92
C ALA A 396 -10.95 -2.94 24.78
N ILE A 397 -11.41 -1.87 24.13
CA ILE A 397 -10.75 -1.22 22.99
C ILE A 397 -10.35 0.22 23.34
N GLY A 398 -11.26 1.00 23.94
CA GLY A 398 -11.08 2.39 24.30
C GLY A 398 -9.89 2.63 25.22
N GLU A 399 -9.58 1.70 26.13
CA GLU A 399 -8.38 1.79 26.98
C GLU A 399 -7.07 1.72 26.19
N ARG A 400 -7.10 1.23 24.95
CA ARG A 400 -5.94 1.13 24.05
C ARG A 400 -5.65 2.43 23.31
N PHE A 401 -6.56 3.40 23.30
CA PHE A 401 -6.31 4.75 22.74
C PHE A 401 -5.43 5.55 23.70
N THR A 402 -4.17 5.14 23.76
CA THR A 402 -3.10 5.69 24.61
C THR A 402 -2.20 6.64 23.84
N ASP A 403 -2.13 6.48 22.52
CA ASP A 403 -1.37 7.32 21.60
C ASP A 403 -2.28 7.98 20.58
N TYR A 404 -1.72 8.97 19.90
CA TYR A 404 -2.43 9.81 18.95
C TYR A 404 -3.00 9.03 17.75
N GLU A 405 -2.24 8.07 17.23
CA GLU A 405 -2.60 7.37 15.99
C GLU A 405 -3.84 6.49 16.13
N GLY A 406 -3.90 5.66 17.17
CA GLY A 406 -5.10 4.87 17.46
C GLY A 406 -6.33 5.75 17.72
N ALA A 407 -6.13 6.95 18.27
CA ALA A 407 -7.20 7.91 18.49
C ALA A 407 -7.70 8.54 17.18
N VAL A 408 -6.80 8.95 16.29
CA VAL A 408 -7.16 9.47 14.96
C VAL A 408 -7.92 8.42 14.15
N GLN A 409 -7.41 7.18 14.07
CA GLN A 409 -8.07 6.09 13.36
C GLN A 409 -9.46 5.78 13.94
N SER A 410 -9.63 5.81 15.26
CA SER A 410 -10.93 5.50 15.86
C SER A 410 -12.01 6.55 15.62
N VAL A 411 -11.67 7.85 15.63
CA VAL A 411 -12.64 8.89 15.29
C VAL A 411 -12.98 8.90 13.80
N MET A 412 -11.98 8.67 12.93
CA MET A 412 -12.23 8.50 11.49
C MET A 412 -13.12 7.29 11.21
N ALA A 413 -12.89 6.17 11.91
CA ALA A 413 -13.72 4.97 11.80
C ALA A 413 -15.17 5.26 12.21
N VAL A 414 -15.40 5.91 13.36
CA VAL A 414 -16.78 6.23 13.81
C VAL A 414 -17.51 7.14 12.81
N ASP A 415 -16.83 8.16 12.27
CA ASP A 415 -17.42 9.04 11.25
C ASP A 415 -17.71 8.29 9.94
N THR A 416 -16.74 7.49 9.46
CA THR A 416 -16.87 6.68 8.25
C THR A 416 -18.02 5.68 8.36
N LEU A 417 -18.12 4.98 9.50
CA LEU A 417 -19.21 4.03 9.75
C LEU A 417 -20.57 4.73 9.85
N LEU A 418 -20.66 5.91 10.46
CA LEU A 418 -21.93 6.66 10.46
C LEU A 418 -22.33 7.10 9.04
N ASN A 419 -21.39 7.63 8.26
CA ASN A 419 -21.65 8.06 6.89
C ASN A 419 -22.01 6.88 5.98
N GLY A 420 -21.39 5.71 6.18
CA GLY A 420 -21.77 4.50 5.44
C GLY A 420 -23.20 4.04 5.75
N LEU A 421 -23.69 4.17 6.99
CA LEU A 421 -25.11 3.91 7.32
C LEU A 421 -26.04 4.86 6.57
N VAL A 422 -25.65 6.14 6.45
CA VAL A 422 -26.43 7.14 5.71
C VAL A 422 -26.45 6.82 4.21
N ASN A 423 -25.28 6.55 3.62
CA ASN A 423 -25.13 6.25 2.20
C ASN A 423 -25.89 5.00 1.77
N GLN A 424 -26.04 4.04 2.69
CA GLN A 424 -26.81 2.81 2.46
C GLN A 424 -28.30 2.95 2.78
N GLY A 425 -28.77 4.13 3.19
CA GLY A 425 -30.16 4.37 3.57
C GLY A 425 -30.59 3.69 4.87
N MET A 426 -29.63 3.20 5.67
CA MET A 426 -29.90 2.57 6.96
C MET A 426 -30.17 3.60 8.05
N VAL A 427 -29.67 4.83 7.90
CA VAL A 427 -29.90 5.96 8.81
C VAL A 427 -30.27 7.21 7.98
N PRO A 428 -31.29 7.99 8.36
CA PRO A 428 -31.59 9.24 7.67
C PRO A 428 -30.46 10.28 7.80
N ALA A 429 -30.12 10.97 6.70
CA ALA A 429 -29.07 11.99 6.69
C ALA A 429 -29.29 13.13 7.71
N GLY A 430 -30.55 13.54 7.92
CA GLY A 430 -30.90 14.55 8.93
C GLY A 430 -30.58 14.10 10.35
N SER A 431 -30.76 12.82 10.67
CA SER A 431 -30.45 12.27 11.98
C SER A 431 -28.94 12.23 12.26
N ALA A 432 -28.13 11.88 11.26
CA ALA A 432 -26.67 11.93 11.36
C ALA A 432 -26.13 13.37 11.51
N THR A 433 -26.75 14.34 10.83
CA THR A 433 -26.37 15.76 10.92
C THR A 433 -26.48 16.29 12.35
N ASN A 434 -27.52 15.90 13.08
CA ASN A 434 -27.72 16.29 14.49
C ASN A 434 -26.62 15.77 15.43
N LEU A 435 -25.87 14.75 15.03
CA LEU A 435 -24.77 14.16 15.81
C LEU A 435 -23.39 14.72 15.46
N ARG A 436 -23.32 15.62 14.47
CA ARG A 436 -22.04 16.14 13.98
C ARG A 436 -21.27 16.90 15.06
N VAL A 437 -21.97 17.53 16.00
CA VAL A 437 -21.35 18.24 17.13
C VAL A 437 -20.48 17.31 17.96
N GLN A 438 -20.98 16.13 18.34
CA GLN A 438 -20.24 15.19 19.18
C GLN A 438 -19.07 14.55 18.44
N ILE A 439 -19.23 14.26 17.15
CA ILE A 439 -18.13 13.78 16.30
C ILE A 439 -17.04 14.86 16.15
N ASN A 440 -17.43 16.11 15.93
CA ASN A 440 -16.48 17.23 15.85
C ASN A 440 -15.74 17.46 17.18
N GLN A 441 -16.37 17.22 18.33
CA GLN A 441 -15.69 17.24 19.63
C GLN A 441 -14.63 16.15 19.74
N ALA A 442 -14.89 14.94 19.23
CA ALA A 442 -13.90 13.87 19.16
C ALA A 442 -12.74 14.23 18.21
N TYR A 443 -13.03 14.81 17.04
CA TYR A 443 -11.98 15.31 16.12
C TYR A 443 -11.16 16.44 16.72
N ALA A 444 -11.79 17.35 17.47
CA ALA A 444 -11.07 18.44 18.14
C ALA A 444 -10.03 17.91 19.15
N ALA A 445 -10.33 16.78 19.81
CA ALA A 445 -9.41 16.14 20.75
C ALA A 445 -8.19 15.47 20.08
N VAL A 446 -8.20 15.30 18.75
CA VAL A 446 -7.06 14.80 17.95
C VAL A 446 -6.59 15.80 16.88
N ARG A 447 -6.98 17.07 17.01
CA ARG A 447 -6.62 18.09 16.02
C ARG A 447 -5.13 18.40 15.99
N ASP A 448 -4.50 18.44 17.16
CA ASP A 448 -3.06 18.69 17.31
C ASP A 448 -2.40 17.51 18.04
N PRO A 449 -1.46 16.81 17.39
CA PRO A 449 -0.74 15.74 18.06
C PRO A 449 0.05 16.17 19.30
N ASN A 450 0.58 17.40 19.32
CA ASN A 450 1.40 17.88 20.44
C ASN A 450 0.58 18.16 21.70
N GLY A 451 -0.72 18.41 21.54
CA GLY A 451 -1.69 18.65 22.62
C GLY A 451 -2.54 17.43 22.96
N PHE A 452 -2.26 16.25 22.38
CA PHE A 452 -3.11 15.08 22.55
C PHE A 452 -3.19 14.60 24.00
N GLN A 453 -4.42 14.37 24.47
CA GLN A 453 -4.71 13.89 25.82
C GLN A 453 -5.60 12.64 25.76
N PRO A 454 -5.06 11.43 26.05
CA PRO A 454 -5.78 10.17 25.90
C PRO A 454 -7.14 10.13 26.62
N LEU A 455 -7.19 10.58 27.87
CA LEU A 455 -8.42 10.56 28.68
C LEU A 455 -9.48 11.55 28.18
N ALA A 456 -9.07 12.73 27.70
CA ALA A 456 -9.99 13.69 27.11
C ALA A 456 -10.59 13.14 25.81
N PHE A 457 -9.75 12.54 24.96
CA PHE A 457 -10.17 11.90 23.73
C PHE A 457 -11.18 10.75 23.98
N ARG A 458 -10.86 9.81 24.86
CA ARG A 458 -11.75 8.66 25.17
C ARG A 458 -13.14 9.12 25.64
N ARG A 459 -13.21 10.18 26.45
CA ARG A 459 -14.48 10.76 26.89
C ARG A 459 -15.27 11.36 25.72
N ALA A 460 -14.61 12.09 24.83
CA ALA A 460 -15.24 12.68 23.64
C ALA A 460 -15.73 11.60 22.67
N LEU A 461 -14.90 10.61 22.35
CA LEU A 461 -15.26 9.49 21.47
C LEU A 461 -16.42 8.67 22.04
N GLY A 462 -16.37 8.33 23.32
CA GLY A 462 -17.48 7.64 24.00
C GLY A 462 -18.77 8.47 24.00
N GLY A 463 -18.66 9.80 24.09
CA GLY A 463 -19.79 10.71 23.91
C GLY A 463 -20.42 10.61 22.52
N ALA A 464 -19.59 10.67 21.48
CA ALA A 464 -20.04 10.51 20.10
C ALA A 464 -20.74 9.17 19.85
N VAL A 465 -20.14 8.06 20.28
CA VAL A 465 -20.73 6.72 20.10
C VAL A 465 -22.04 6.57 20.88
N ARG A 466 -22.13 7.09 22.11
CA ARG A 466 -23.41 7.10 22.86
C ARG A 466 -24.50 7.88 22.14
N SER A 467 -24.16 9.03 21.56
CA SER A 467 -25.12 9.82 20.77
C SER A 467 -25.55 9.07 19.49
N ILE A 468 -24.61 8.40 18.80
CA ILE A 468 -24.91 7.56 17.64
C ILE A 468 -25.84 6.39 17.99
N ARG A 469 -25.70 5.81 19.20
CA ARG A 469 -26.58 4.72 19.66
C ARG A 469 -28.06 5.13 19.69
N SER A 470 -28.38 6.42 19.81
CA SER A 470 -29.78 6.90 19.76
C SER A 470 -30.44 6.73 18.39
N LEU A 471 -29.66 6.41 17.34
CA LEU A 471 -30.13 6.15 15.98
C LEU A 471 -30.46 4.68 15.71
N ARG A 472 -30.32 3.80 16.70
CA ARG A 472 -30.60 2.36 16.52
C ARG A 472 -32.05 2.11 16.16
#